data_AF-A0A920W8I3-F1
#
_entry.id   AF-A0A920W8I3-F1
#
_cell.length_a   1.000
_cell.length_b   1.000
_cell.length_c   1.000
_cell.angle_alpha   90.00
_cell.angle_beta   90.00
_cell.angle_gamma   90.00
#
_symmetry.space_group_name_H-M   'P 1'
#
loop_
_entity.id
_entity.type
_entity.pdbx_description
1 polymer ?
#
loop_
_entity_poly.entity_id
_entity_poly.type
_entity_poly.pdbx_seq_one_letter_code
_entity_poly.pdbx_strand_id
1 'polypeptide(L)' 'MLGIETSVASPVGHKPNELDLDRVLSSGGSVQVTDDPREAVEGADVVYTDVWTSMGQEDEKSERLDAFRPFTVDAS' A
#
# COMPACT_ATOMS: atom_id res chain seq x y z
N MET A 1 -12.81 12.74 12.02
CA MET A 1 -11.67 12.27 11.21
C MET A 1 -11.59 13.12 9.95
N LEU A 2 -10.44 13.16 9.27
CA LEU A 2 -10.06 14.26 8.35
C LEU A 2 -10.65 14.20 6.93
N GLY A 3 -11.61 13.31 6.62
CA GLY A 3 -12.24 13.25 5.29
C GLY A 3 -11.25 13.00 4.14
N ILE A 4 -10.19 12.25 4.42
CA ILE A 4 -9.11 11.97 3.48
C ILE A 4 -9.52 10.81 2.57
N GLU A 5 -9.34 10.99 1.26
CA GLU A 5 -9.44 9.93 0.28
C GLU A 5 -8.11 9.17 0.23
N THR A 6 -8.17 7.85 0.45
CA THR A 6 -6.97 7.01 0.56
C THR A 6 -6.96 5.95 -0.53
N SER A 7 -5.84 5.82 -1.23
CA SER A 7 -5.60 4.71 -2.16
C SER A 7 -4.42 3.88 -1.67
N VAL A 8 -4.55 2.57 -1.67
CA VAL A 8 -3.51 1.62 -1.24
C VAL A 8 -3.16 0.70 -2.41
N ALA A 9 -1.92 0.79 -2.86
CA ALA A 9 -1.32 -0.19 -3.77
C ALA A 9 -0.62 -1.28 -2.97
N SER A 10 -0.98 -2.54 -3.20
CA SER A 10 -0.32 -3.68 -2.57
C SER A 10 -0.30 -4.91 -3.47
N PRO A 11 0.81 -5.67 -3.52
CA PRO A 11 0.85 -6.95 -4.23
C PRO A 11 -0.25 -7.90 -3.77
N VAL A 12 -0.65 -8.81 -4.66
CA VAL A 12 -1.54 -9.92 -4.32
C VAL A 12 -0.95 -10.70 -3.14
N GLY A 13 -1.81 -11.07 -2.18
CA GLY A 13 -1.42 -11.76 -0.95
C GLY A 13 -0.88 -10.86 0.17
N HIS A 14 -0.68 -9.56 -0.08
CA HIS A 14 -0.15 -8.60 0.90
C HIS A 14 -1.13 -7.45 1.23
N LYS A 15 -2.38 -7.55 0.75
CA LYS A 15 -3.40 -6.51 0.94
C LYS A 15 -3.70 -6.26 2.42
N PRO A 16 -4.15 -5.04 2.79
CA PRO A 16 -4.64 -4.76 4.14
C PRO A 16 -5.75 -5.75 4.54
N ASN A 17 -5.79 -6.09 5.83
CA ASN A 17 -6.87 -6.92 6.36
C ASN A 17 -8.18 -6.13 6.49
N GLU A 18 -9.30 -6.84 6.56
CA GLU A 18 -10.64 -6.23 6.65
C GLU A 18 -10.79 -5.30 7.87
N LEU A 19 -10.16 -5.64 8.99
CA LEU A 19 -10.20 -4.87 10.23
C LEU A 19 -9.59 -3.47 10.05
N ASP A 20 -8.54 -3.34 9.26
CA ASP A 20 -7.91 -2.05 8.95
C ASP A 20 -8.75 -1.25 7.94
N LEU A 21 -9.37 -1.91 6.96
CA LEU A 21 -10.30 -1.25 6.03
C LEU A 21 -11.54 -0.71 6.75
N ASP A 22 -12.13 -1.50 7.65
CA ASP A 22 -13.29 -1.12 8.45
C ASP A 22 -13.00 0.09 9.33
N ARG A 23 -11.78 0.19 9.87
CA ARG A 23 -11.33 1.36 10.65
C ARG A 23 -11.32 2.63 9.80
N VAL A 24 -10.86 2.57 8.55
CA VAL A 24 -10.85 3.71 7.63
C VAL A 24 -12.26 4.15 7.25
N LEU A 25 -13.15 3.19 6.99
CA LEU A 25 -14.54 3.47 6.63
C LEU A 25 -15.34 4.02 7.83
N SER A 26 -15.19 3.43 9.01
CA SER A 26 -15.84 3.89 10.26
C SER A 26 -15.39 5.28 10.70
N SER A 27 -14.22 5.68 10.22
CA SER A 27 -13.58 6.99 10.35
C SER A 27 -14.27 8.08 9.52
N GLY A 28 -15.10 7.69 8.54
CA GLY A 28 -15.70 8.61 7.57
C GLY A 28 -14.74 9.00 6.44
N GLY A 29 -13.68 8.22 6.21
CA GLY A 29 -12.82 8.31 5.03
C GLY A 29 -13.25 7.32 3.95
N SER A 30 -12.55 7.33 2.82
CA SER A 30 -12.68 6.34 1.75
C SER A 30 -11.36 5.58 1.57
N VAL A 31 -11.45 4.34 1.12
CA VAL A 31 -10.27 3.54 0.77
C VAL A 31 -10.51 2.75 -0.51
N GLN A 32 -9.58 2.90 -1.47
CA GLN A 32 -9.45 2.01 -2.63
C GLN A 32 -8.22 1.12 -2.42
N VAL A 33 -8.35 -0.17 -2.73
CA VAL A 33 -7.23 -1.12 -2.70
C VAL A 33 -7.03 -1.71 -4.09
N THR A 34 -5.84 -1.54 -4.64
CA THR A 34 -5.44 -2.05 -5.96
C THR A 34 -4.08 -2.75 -5.86
N ASP A 35 -3.77 -3.60 -6.84
CA ASP A 35 -2.45 -4.18 -7.05
C ASP A 35 -1.65 -3.47 -8.14
N ASP A 36 -2.20 -2.41 -8.76
CA ASP A 36 -1.48 -1.52 -9.66
C ASP A 36 -1.04 -0.23 -8.94
N PRO A 37 0.27 -0.03 -8.70
CA PRO A 37 0.77 1.20 -8.08
C PRO A 37 0.49 2.45 -8.92
N ARG A 38 0.35 2.33 -10.25
CA ARG A 38 0.05 3.48 -11.13
C ARG A 38 -1.38 3.96 -10.95
N GLU A 39 -2.32 3.04 -10.82
CA GLU A 39 -3.71 3.35 -10.53
C GLU A 39 -3.85 4.04 -9.15
N ALA A 40 -3.13 3.55 -8.14
CA ALA A 40 -3.25 4.11 -6.79
C ALA A 40 -2.69 5.54 -6.64
N VAL A 41 -1.68 5.91 -7.43
CA VAL A 41 -1.06 7.25 -7.36
C VAL A 41 -1.71 8.27 -8.29
N GLU A 42 -2.62 7.84 -9.17
CA GLU A 42 -3.29 8.74 -10.10
C GLU A 42 -4.10 9.81 -9.35
N GLY A 43 -3.70 11.07 -9.53
CA GLY A 43 -4.34 12.21 -8.85
C GLY A 43 -4.01 12.36 -7.36
N ALA A 44 -3.07 11.58 -6.82
CA ALA A 44 -2.68 11.67 -5.42
C ALA A 44 -1.94 12.98 -5.10
N ASP A 45 -2.36 13.68 -4.05
CA ASP A 45 -1.67 14.87 -3.54
C ASP A 45 -0.36 14.51 -2.79
N VAL A 46 -0.33 13.34 -2.17
CA VAL A 46 0.79 12.86 -1.34
C VAL A 46 0.96 11.35 -1.53
N VAL A 47 2.21 10.92 -1.71
CA VAL A 47 2.59 9.50 -1.75
C VAL A 47 3.32 9.14 -0.45
N TYR A 48 2.86 8.10 0.22
CA TYR A 48 3.52 7.51 1.39
C TYR A 48 4.02 6.11 1.08
N THR A 49 5.28 5.83 1.43
CA THR A 49 5.90 4.50 1.27
C THR A 49 6.85 4.23 2.43
N ASP A 50 7.16 2.95 2.65
CA ASP A 50 8.08 2.48 3.69
C ASP A 50 8.90 1.29 3.19
N VAL A 51 9.93 0.88 3.93
CA VAL A 51 10.80 -0.24 3.59
C VAL A 51 10.06 -1.58 3.71
N TRP A 52 10.12 -2.41 2.67
CA TRP A 52 9.34 -3.66 2.59
C TRP A 52 9.91 -4.83 3.39
N THR A 53 11.16 -4.69 3.84
CA THR A 53 11.89 -5.71 4.57
C THR A 53 12.54 -5.06 5.79
N SER A 54 12.29 -5.61 6.97
CA SER A 54 12.92 -5.17 8.22
C SER A 54 14.00 -6.17 8.67
N MET A 55 14.79 -5.80 9.68
CA MET A 55 15.74 -6.73 10.28
C MET A 55 14.99 -7.93 10.90
N GLY A 56 15.36 -9.16 10.52
CA GLY A 56 14.78 -10.40 11.06
C GLY A 56 13.86 -11.19 10.12
N GLN A 57 13.63 -10.72 8.88
CA GLN A 57 12.82 -11.42 7.87
C GLN A 57 13.68 -11.89 6.68
N GLU A 58 14.81 -12.54 6.94
CA GLU A 58 15.76 -12.90 5.88
C GLU A 58 15.22 -13.96 4.91
N ASP A 59 14.44 -14.91 5.41
CA ASP A 59 13.87 -16.00 4.60
C ASP A 59 12.78 -15.51 3.63
N GLU A 60 11.96 -14.55 4.06
CA GLU A 60 10.89 -13.95 3.23
C GLU A 60 11.40 -12.78 2.36
N LYS A 61 12.65 -12.36 2.57
CA LYS A 61 13.22 -11.16 1.96
C LYS A 61 13.17 -11.19 0.43
N SER A 62 13.55 -12.33 -0.16
CA SER A 62 13.62 -12.47 -1.62
C SER A 62 12.24 -12.42 -2.25
N GLU A 63 11.28 -13.15 -1.68
CA GLU A 63 9.91 -13.23 -2.20
C GLU A 63 9.20 -11.87 -2.09
N ARG A 64 9.37 -11.19 -0.96
CA ARG A 64 8.83 -9.82 -0.78
C ARG A 64 9.50 -8.83 -1.72
N LEU A 65 10.82 -8.91 -1.91
CA LEU A 65 11.50 -8.02 -2.86
C LEU A 65 10.94 -8.18 -4.27
N ASP A 66 10.74 -9.42 -4.73
CA ASP A 66 10.19 -9.66 -6.07
C ASP A 66 8.74 -9.19 -6.18
N ALA A 67 7.90 -9.46 -5.17
CA ALA A 67 6.50 -9.05 -5.15
C ALA A 67 6.34 -7.53 -5.11
N PHE A 68 7.18 -6.82 -4.35
CA PHE A 68 7.08 -5.37 -4.16
C PHE A 68 7.91 -4.56 -5.15
N ARG A 69 8.83 -5.16 -5.91
CA ARG A 69 9.63 -4.46 -6.92
C ARG A 69 8.81 -3.53 -7.84
N PRO A 70 7.61 -3.90 -8.33
CA PRO A 70 6.78 -3.00 -9.14
C PRO A 70 6.27 -1.75 -8.41
N PHE A 71 6.29 -1.73 -7.07
CA PHE A 71 5.77 -0.66 -6.21
C PHE A 71 6.87 0.34 -5.79
N THR A 72 8.03 0.31 -6.46
CA THR A 72 9.12 1.26 -6.22
C THR A 72 8.66 2.69 -6.53
N VAL A 73 8.91 3.61 -5.61
CA VAL A 73 8.69 5.05 -5.85
C VAL A 73 9.96 5.65 -6.42
N ASP A 74 9.91 6.06 -7.68
CA ASP A 74 11.00 6.72 -8.39
C ASP A 74 10.45 7.84 -9.30
N ALA A 75 11.31 8.42 -10.13
CA ALA A 75 10.95 9.55 -11.01
C ALA A 75 10.54 9.11 -12.43
N SER A 76 10.34 7.81 -12.66
CA SER A 76 10.12 7.23 -13.99
C SER A 76 8.69 7.38 -14.51
#